data_AF-A0A7I8EVI3-F1
#
_entry.id   AF-A0A7I8EVI3-F1
#
_cell.length_a   1.000
_cell.length_b   1.000
_cell.length_c   1.000
_cell.angle_alpha   90.00
_cell.angle_beta   90.00
_cell.angle_gamma   90.00
#
_symmetry.space_group_name_H-M   'P 1'
#
loop_
_entity.id
_entity.type
_entity.pdbx_description
1 polymer ?
#
loop_
_entity_poly.entity_id
_entity_poly.type
_entity_poly.pdbx_seq_one_letter_code
_entity_poly.pdbx_strand_id
1 'polypeptide(L)'
;MIGQQGVIQMPNNNFFANREGLRAKHVILHGTAGGSSAQNIASYFAQTQGTNNPVSSHYVVGQDGTIVQCVSESDGAWANGILTAGHASFWDTSINPNNTTISIEHVKSATDNSNALTPAQQAASFKLIADICDRWQIPKRAADGSGGITGHFSLDPVNRSNCPGPYNWNALWAYLNGQSTTPPQEENIMIELSTPGVSQFWAPSADGYWRCIAPGHDHRVGGDILSFYKRFGNSGLCGLTYLGLPLTDEFVPKSGTSAQFFEHGVVVRDPNRVIDRPAGLLSTEHCYLAHLDSGFAQVLVSQPLTTPLNGKIKSLEAQLSAAQNTGGDPAEIAALQAQIAAHQATITTLQAQAVASAAKIQQAIALLQK
;
A
#
# COMPACT_ATOMS: atom_id res chain seq x y z
N MET A 1 11.02 -8.38 -18.29
CA MET A 1 9.62 -8.21 -18.73
C MET A 1 8.79 -7.80 -17.53
N ILE A 2 8.17 -6.62 -17.58
CA ILE A 2 6.94 -6.43 -16.80
C ILE A 2 5.93 -7.35 -17.47
N GLY A 3 5.88 -8.62 -17.05
CA GLY A 3 4.79 -9.50 -17.44
C GLY A 3 3.48 -8.81 -17.05
N GLN A 4 2.39 -9.08 -17.76
CA GLN A 4 1.07 -8.48 -17.52
C GLN A 4 0.52 -8.59 -16.07
N GLN A 5 1.25 -9.21 -15.15
CA GLN A 5 1.00 -9.20 -13.71
C GLN A 5 1.44 -7.84 -13.12
N GLY A 6 0.46 -7.05 -12.68
CA GLY A 6 0.68 -5.79 -11.96
C GLY A 6 0.40 -4.50 -12.75
N VAL A 7 0.10 -4.59 -14.05
CA VAL A 7 -0.40 -3.44 -14.84
C VAL A 7 -1.91 -3.50 -14.91
N ILE A 8 -2.57 -2.47 -14.40
CA ILE A 8 -4.02 -2.33 -14.48
C ILE A 8 -4.40 -1.90 -15.89
N GLN A 9 -5.37 -2.58 -16.51
CA GLN A 9 -5.86 -2.22 -17.84
C GLN A 9 -7.11 -1.35 -17.72
N MET A 10 -7.07 -0.13 -18.26
CA MET A 10 -8.23 0.76 -18.34
C MET A 10 -8.31 1.35 -19.75
N PRO A 11 -8.74 0.55 -20.74
CA PRO A 11 -8.72 0.94 -22.15
C PRO A 11 -9.50 2.23 -22.42
N ASN A 12 -8.98 3.04 -23.34
CA ASN A 12 -9.51 4.32 -23.75
C ASN A 12 -9.60 4.40 -25.30
N ASN A 13 -10.60 5.09 -25.85
CA ASN A 13 -10.84 5.17 -27.30
C ASN A 13 -10.26 6.44 -27.99
N ASN A 14 -9.53 7.27 -27.27
CA ASN A 14 -8.86 8.46 -27.79
C ASN A 14 -7.49 8.05 -28.33
N PHE A 15 -7.43 7.49 -29.54
CA PHE A 15 -6.18 7.08 -30.17
C PHE A 15 -6.23 7.15 -31.70
N PHE A 16 -5.05 7.21 -32.31
CA PHE A 16 -4.85 7.01 -33.74
C PHE A 16 -4.64 5.51 -34.01
N ALA A 17 -5.58 4.89 -34.74
CA ALA A 17 -5.56 3.45 -34.98
C ALA A 17 -4.30 3.03 -35.75
N ASN A 18 -3.65 1.96 -35.28
CA ASN A 18 -2.48 1.34 -35.90
C ASN A 18 -1.32 2.32 -36.17
N ARG A 19 -1.26 3.45 -35.44
CA ARG A 19 -0.28 4.53 -35.64
C ARG A 19 -0.17 5.00 -37.10
N GLU A 20 -1.24 4.86 -37.89
CA GLU A 20 -1.22 5.12 -39.35
C GLU A 20 -0.11 4.35 -40.10
N GLY A 21 0.28 3.17 -39.62
CA GLY A 21 1.34 2.34 -40.19
C GLY A 21 2.76 2.73 -39.77
N LEU A 22 2.90 3.73 -38.89
CA LEU A 22 4.20 4.15 -38.36
C LEU A 22 4.63 3.31 -37.16
N ARG A 23 5.93 3.39 -36.84
CA ARG A 23 6.53 2.70 -35.68
C ARG A 23 6.93 3.71 -34.62
N ALA A 24 6.68 3.38 -33.35
CA ALA A 24 7.21 4.14 -32.24
C ALA A 24 8.76 4.13 -32.24
N LYS A 25 9.36 5.32 -32.20
CA LYS A 25 10.80 5.55 -32.10
C LYS A 25 11.19 6.29 -30.83
N HIS A 26 10.24 6.94 -30.17
CA HIS A 26 10.50 7.76 -28.99
C HIS A 26 9.59 7.41 -27.82
N VAL A 27 10.12 7.57 -26.61
CA VAL A 27 9.32 7.57 -25.38
C VAL A 27 9.20 9.01 -24.89
N ILE A 28 7.97 9.47 -24.66
CA ILE A 28 7.70 10.83 -24.18
C ILE A 28 7.19 10.77 -22.75
N LEU A 29 7.88 11.49 -21.87
CA LEU A 29 7.51 11.60 -20.47
C LEU A 29 6.69 12.86 -20.24
N HIS A 30 5.56 12.68 -19.56
CA HIS A 30 4.62 13.72 -19.19
C HIS A 30 4.42 13.74 -17.67
N GLY A 31 3.90 14.86 -17.16
CA GLY A 31 3.42 14.98 -15.79
C GLY A 31 2.01 15.55 -15.83
N THR A 32 1.10 14.98 -15.03
CA THR A 32 -0.35 15.20 -15.18
C THR A 32 -0.82 16.57 -14.68
N ALA A 33 0.03 17.31 -13.95
CA ALA A 33 -0.29 18.62 -13.38
C ALA A 33 -1.65 18.66 -12.66
N GLY A 34 -1.88 17.67 -11.80
CA GLY A 34 -3.11 17.42 -11.06
C GLY A 34 -3.45 15.92 -10.98
N GLY A 35 -4.44 15.59 -10.15
CA GLY A 35 -4.94 14.22 -9.94
C GLY A 35 -4.31 13.50 -8.75
N SER A 36 -4.96 12.40 -8.34
CA SER A 36 -4.64 11.70 -7.09
C SER A 36 -4.14 10.26 -7.27
N SER A 37 -4.44 9.60 -8.39
CA SER A 37 -4.00 8.23 -8.68
C SER A 37 -3.94 7.94 -10.18
N ALA A 38 -3.24 6.88 -10.57
CA ALA A 38 -3.13 6.48 -11.97
C ALA A 38 -4.51 6.15 -12.58
N GLN A 39 -5.36 5.46 -11.81
CA GLN A 39 -6.72 5.10 -12.19
C GLN A 39 -7.63 6.32 -12.31
N ASN A 40 -7.45 7.34 -11.46
CA ASN A 40 -8.22 8.58 -11.55
C ASN A 40 -7.89 9.34 -12.85
N ILE A 41 -6.62 9.42 -13.21
CA ILE A 41 -6.18 10.03 -14.48
C ILE A 41 -6.66 9.20 -15.69
N ALA A 42 -6.56 7.87 -15.64
CA ALA A 42 -7.09 7.00 -16.68
C ALA A 42 -8.61 7.17 -16.86
N SER A 43 -9.35 7.31 -15.76
CA SER A 43 -10.79 7.58 -15.78
C SER A 43 -11.09 8.95 -16.39
N TYR A 44 -10.29 9.98 -16.06
CA TYR A 44 -10.41 11.29 -16.67
C TYR A 44 -10.22 11.23 -18.19
N PHE A 45 -9.21 10.51 -18.69
CA PHE A 45 -9.03 10.31 -20.13
C PHE A 45 -10.29 9.75 -20.79
N ALA A 46 -10.93 8.75 -20.18
CA ALA A 46 -12.17 8.16 -20.70
C ALA A 46 -13.32 9.19 -20.76
N GLN A 47 -13.42 10.07 -19.76
CA GLN A 47 -14.43 11.13 -19.73
C GLN A 47 -14.24 12.19 -20.83
N THR A 48 -13.01 12.37 -21.33
CA THR A 48 -12.75 13.33 -22.42
C THR A 48 -13.15 12.81 -23.80
N GLN A 49 -13.55 11.54 -23.93
CA GLN A 49 -13.98 10.95 -25.19
C GLN A 49 -15.20 11.71 -25.76
N GLY A 50 -15.12 12.09 -27.04
CA GLY A 50 -16.19 12.84 -27.73
C GLY A 50 -16.31 14.31 -27.33
N THR A 51 -15.43 14.81 -26.46
CA THR A 51 -15.35 16.24 -26.15
C THR A 51 -14.54 16.99 -27.22
N ASN A 52 -14.50 18.33 -27.14
CA ASN A 52 -13.71 19.16 -28.04
C ASN A 52 -12.19 19.10 -27.78
N ASN A 53 -11.76 18.49 -26.67
CA ASN A 53 -10.35 18.36 -26.31
C ASN A 53 -10.07 16.97 -25.70
N PRO A 54 -10.21 15.89 -26.48
CA PRO A 54 -9.99 14.55 -26.01
C PRO A 54 -8.49 14.27 -25.82
N VAL A 55 -8.14 13.60 -24.72
CA VAL A 55 -6.75 13.29 -24.37
C VAL A 55 -6.60 11.85 -23.91
N SER A 56 -5.39 11.31 -24.06
CA SER A 56 -5.01 10.00 -23.52
C SER A 56 -3.48 9.88 -23.43
N SER A 57 -3.02 8.79 -22.82
CA SER A 57 -1.62 8.36 -22.82
C SER A 57 -1.58 6.84 -22.93
N HIS A 58 -0.42 6.25 -23.27
CA HIS A 58 -0.32 4.80 -23.30
C HIS A 58 -0.32 4.25 -21.88
N TYR A 59 0.44 4.89 -21.01
CA TYR A 59 0.57 4.51 -19.61
C TYR A 59 0.41 5.72 -18.68
N VAL A 60 -0.08 5.44 -17.48
CA VAL A 60 -0.06 6.35 -16.34
C VAL A 60 0.63 5.66 -15.18
N VAL A 61 1.58 6.34 -14.53
CA VAL A 61 2.29 5.87 -13.34
C VAL A 61 1.87 6.70 -12.14
N GLY A 62 1.25 6.04 -11.16
CA GLY A 62 0.78 6.62 -9.90
C GLY A 62 1.93 6.96 -8.95
N GLN A 63 1.66 7.83 -7.98
CA GLN A 63 2.63 8.17 -6.93
C GLN A 63 2.99 6.99 -6.01
N ASP A 64 2.17 5.94 -6.01
CA ASP A 64 2.38 4.67 -5.31
C ASP A 64 3.13 3.63 -6.15
N GLY A 65 3.50 3.96 -7.40
CA GLY A 65 4.11 3.03 -8.34
C GLY A 65 3.12 2.18 -9.14
N THR A 66 1.80 2.33 -8.92
CA THR A 66 0.78 1.66 -9.73
C THR A 66 0.90 2.09 -11.19
N ILE A 67 0.89 1.12 -12.12
CA ILE A 67 0.91 1.38 -13.56
C ILE A 67 -0.46 1.03 -14.14
N VAL A 68 -1.08 1.98 -14.83
CA VAL A 68 -2.29 1.77 -15.63
C VAL A 68 -1.94 1.90 -17.11
N GLN A 69 -2.37 0.95 -17.94
CA GLN A 69 -2.32 1.05 -19.39
C GLN A 69 -3.68 1.48 -19.94
N CYS A 70 -3.69 2.57 -20.70
CA CYS A 70 -4.92 3.18 -21.23
C CYS A 70 -5.06 3.01 -22.75
N VAL A 71 -3.96 3.05 -23.48
CA VAL A 71 -3.95 2.87 -24.95
C VAL A 71 -2.97 1.76 -25.29
N SER A 72 -3.37 0.88 -26.20
CA SER A 72 -2.48 -0.16 -26.73
C SER A 72 -1.29 0.50 -27.43
N GLU A 73 -0.10 -0.05 -27.27
CA GLU A 73 1.07 0.46 -27.98
C GLU A 73 1.04 0.18 -29.48
N SER A 74 0.10 -0.62 -29.99
CA SER A 74 -0.18 -0.69 -31.44
C SER A 74 -0.75 0.60 -32.00
N ASP A 75 -1.29 1.47 -31.16
CA ASP A 75 -2.02 2.68 -31.52
C ASP A 75 -1.26 3.94 -31.04
N GLY A 76 -1.58 5.10 -31.59
CA GLY A 76 -1.01 6.39 -31.19
C GLY A 76 -1.89 7.11 -30.17
N ALA A 77 -1.52 7.15 -28.89
CA ALA A 77 -2.26 7.90 -27.88
C ALA A 77 -2.26 9.42 -28.16
N TRP A 78 -3.33 10.12 -27.80
CA TRP A 78 -3.51 11.56 -27.99
C TRP A 78 -2.86 12.36 -26.85
N ALA A 79 -1.54 12.26 -26.71
CA ALA A 79 -0.78 12.79 -25.57
C ALA A 79 0.08 14.02 -25.91
N ASN A 80 0.60 14.10 -27.14
CA ASN A 80 1.65 15.05 -27.49
C ASN A 80 1.14 16.39 -28.03
N GLY A 81 -0.10 16.42 -28.56
CA GLY A 81 -0.61 17.59 -29.28
C GLY A 81 0.16 17.85 -30.59
N ILE A 82 0.42 19.12 -30.87
CA ILE A 82 1.11 19.60 -32.09
C ILE A 82 2.54 20.07 -31.77
N LEU A 83 3.40 20.14 -32.79
CA LEU A 83 4.71 20.75 -32.67
C LEU A 83 4.59 22.28 -32.60
N THR A 84 5.27 22.93 -31.66
CA THR A 84 5.29 24.40 -31.57
C THR A 84 6.63 24.99 -31.97
N ALA A 85 6.68 26.31 -32.18
CA ALA A 85 7.92 27.02 -32.48
C ALA A 85 9.02 26.68 -31.46
N GLY A 86 10.21 26.34 -31.97
CA GLY A 86 11.36 25.95 -31.14
C GLY A 86 11.38 24.47 -30.74
N HIS A 87 10.46 23.64 -31.22
CA HIS A 87 10.53 22.19 -31.02
C HIS A 87 11.90 21.64 -31.45
N ALA A 88 12.33 20.52 -30.86
CA ALA A 88 13.60 19.91 -31.20
C ALA A 88 13.67 19.59 -32.70
N SER A 89 14.80 19.89 -33.34
CA SER A 89 14.97 19.85 -34.79
C SER A 89 14.85 18.45 -35.41
N PHE A 90 14.88 17.41 -34.58
CA PHE A 90 14.73 16.03 -35.01
C PHE A 90 13.27 15.58 -35.14
N TRP A 91 12.30 16.39 -34.74
CA TRP A 91 10.90 16.10 -34.99
C TRP A 91 10.54 16.37 -36.45
N ASP A 92 10.00 15.35 -37.11
CA ASP A 92 9.50 15.45 -38.48
C ASP A 92 8.18 16.23 -38.48
N THR A 93 8.19 17.43 -39.05
CA THR A 93 7.02 18.31 -39.11
C THR A 93 5.95 17.84 -40.09
N SER A 94 6.24 16.82 -40.92
CA SER A 94 5.28 16.22 -41.84
C SER A 94 4.47 15.06 -41.21
N ILE A 95 4.83 14.63 -40.00
CA ILE A 95 4.23 13.48 -39.31
C ILE A 95 3.59 13.92 -38.00
N ASN A 96 2.42 13.34 -37.68
CA ASN A 96 1.82 13.48 -36.36
C ASN A 96 2.70 12.76 -35.31
N PRO A 97 3.30 13.47 -34.33
CA PRO A 97 4.22 12.85 -33.39
C PRO A 97 3.58 11.75 -32.54
N ASN A 98 2.27 11.81 -32.28
CA ASN A 98 1.57 10.76 -31.53
C ASN A 98 1.72 9.35 -32.17
N ASN A 99 1.91 9.28 -33.48
CA ASN A 99 2.08 8.02 -34.22
C ASN A 99 3.50 7.46 -34.14
N THR A 100 4.49 8.25 -33.72
CA THR A 100 5.90 7.83 -33.60
C THR A 100 6.38 7.73 -32.14
N THR A 101 5.49 7.87 -31.16
CA THR A 101 5.85 7.87 -29.74
C THR A 101 5.04 6.92 -28.87
N ILE A 102 5.64 6.47 -27.77
CA ILE A 102 4.93 5.89 -26.62
C ILE A 102 5.00 6.91 -25.47
N SER A 103 3.85 7.34 -24.99
CA SER A 103 3.70 8.37 -23.97
C SER A 103 3.41 7.76 -22.59
N ILE A 104 4.07 8.32 -21.56
CA ILE A 104 3.92 7.91 -20.16
C ILE A 104 3.59 9.16 -19.33
N GLU A 105 2.43 9.16 -18.69
CA GLU A 105 2.01 10.19 -17.76
C GLU A 105 2.42 9.84 -16.33
N HIS A 106 3.01 10.80 -15.61
CA HIS A 106 3.35 10.63 -14.19
C HIS A 106 2.41 11.48 -13.36
N VAL A 107 1.64 10.84 -12.48
CA VAL A 107 0.72 11.54 -11.58
C VAL A 107 1.50 12.55 -10.73
N LYS A 108 1.18 13.83 -10.87
CA LYS A 108 1.73 14.93 -10.07
C LYS A 108 0.60 15.71 -9.43
N SER A 109 0.57 15.81 -8.10
CA SER A 109 -0.51 16.49 -7.37
C SER A 109 -0.54 18.01 -7.59
N ALA A 110 0.62 18.65 -7.78
CA ALA A 110 0.71 20.08 -8.00
C ALA A 110 0.33 20.44 -9.45
N THR A 111 -0.54 21.44 -9.57
CA THR A 111 -1.11 21.90 -10.85
C THR A 111 -0.12 22.65 -11.74
N ASP A 112 1.04 23.03 -11.20
CA ASP A 112 2.16 23.63 -11.93
C ASP A 112 3.24 22.61 -12.32
N ASN A 113 3.00 21.31 -12.06
CA ASN A 113 3.91 20.20 -12.34
C ASN A 113 5.23 20.22 -11.54
N SER A 114 5.29 20.99 -10.45
CA SER A 114 6.52 21.23 -9.66
C SER A 114 6.95 20.08 -8.74
N ASN A 115 6.09 19.09 -8.46
CA ASN A 115 6.46 17.99 -7.59
C ASN A 115 7.51 17.07 -8.24
N ALA A 116 8.46 16.57 -7.43
CA ALA A 116 9.32 15.46 -7.83
C ALA A 116 8.53 14.14 -7.83
N LEU A 117 9.03 13.13 -8.55
CA LEU A 117 8.48 11.77 -8.45
C LEU A 117 8.76 11.20 -7.07
N THR A 118 7.83 10.39 -6.55
CA THR A 118 8.09 9.56 -5.38
C THR A 118 9.08 8.44 -5.74
N PRO A 119 9.74 7.80 -4.75
CA PRO A 119 10.60 6.65 -5.01
C PRO A 119 9.90 5.51 -5.76
N ALA A 120 8.67 5.16 -5.34
CA ALA A 120 7.88 4.09 -5.97
C ALA A 120 7.49 4.43 -7.43
N GLN A 121 7.04 5.67 -7.67
CA GLN A 121 6.71 6.15 -9.02
C GLN A 121 7.94 6.16 -9.93
N GLN A 122 9.11 6.58 -9.41
CA GLN A 122 10.37 6.57 -10.15
C GLN A 122 10.79 5.13 -10.50
N ALA A 123 10.68 4.19 -9.56
CA ALA A 123 10.97 2.78 -9.78
C ALA A 123 10.13 2.18 -10.91
N ALA A 124 8.81 2.38 -10.82
CA ALA A 124 7.86 1.92 -11.81
C ALA A 124 8.11 2.55 -13.19
N SER A 125 8.35 3.86 -13.22
CA SER A 125 8.70 4.61 -14.43
C SER A 125 9.95 4.04 -15.12
N PHE A 126 11.04 3.84 -14.38
CA PHE A 126 12.30 3.37 -14.95
C PHE A 126 12.18 1.95 -15.51
N LYS A 127 11.53 1.05 -14.78
CA LYS A 127 11.27 -0.33 -15.21
C LYS A 127 10.41 -0.35 -16.46
N LEU A 128 9.36 0.47 -16.50
CA LEU A 128 8.44 0.58 -17.64
C LEU A 128 9.16 1.13 -18.88
N ILE A 129 9.95 2.21 -18.74
CA ILE A 129 10.73 2.79 -19.84
C ILE A 129 11.72 1.77 -20.39
N ALA A 130 12.46 1.06 -19.52
CA ALA A 130 13.40 0.03 -19.98
C ALA A 130 12.71 -1.08 -20.78
N ASP A 131 11.57 -1.55 -20.28
CA ASP A 131 10.77 -2.61 -20.91
C ASP A 131 10.18 -2.15 -22.27
N ILE A 132 9.64 -0.93 -22.35
CA ILE A 132 9.18 -0.32 -23.62
C ILE A 132 10.33 -0.22 -24.61
N CYS A 133 11.48 0.30 -24.18
CA CYS A 133 12.65 0.43 -25.03
C CYS A 133 13.12 -0.92 -25.58
N ASP A 134 13.12 -1.97 -24.76
CA ASP A 134 13.48 -3.32 -25.20
C ASP A 134 12.48 -3.89 -26.20
N ARG A 135 11.17 -3.75 -25.95
CA ARG A 135 10.13 -4.29 -26.85
C ARG A 135 10.09 -3.56 -28.20
N TRP A 136 10.30 -2.25 -28.20
CA TRP A 136 10.26 -1.42 -29.41
C TRP A 136 11.62 -1.17 -30.05
N GLN A 137 12.70 -1.64 -29.44
CA GLN A 137 14.07 -1.36 -29.87
C GLN A 137 14.34 0.16 -29.94
N ILE A 138 13.79 0.90 -28.99
CA ILE A 138 14.02 2.35 -28.85
C ILE A 138 15.35 2.56 -28.10
N PRO A 139 16.27 3.41 -28.59
CA PRO A 139 17.53 3.67 -27.92
C PRO A 139 17.36 4.14 -26.47
N LYS A 140 18.03 3.47 -25.52
CA LYS A 140 18.00 3.79 -24.07
C LYS A 140 18.88 4.99 -23.71
N ARG A 141 18.61 6.14 -24.34
CA ARG A 141 19.37 7.40 -24.22
C ARG A 141 18.47 8.60 -24.50
N ALA A 142 19.01 9.80 -24.32
CA ALA A 142 18.35 11.03 -24.74
C ALA A 142 17.96 10.96 -26.23
N ALA A 143 16.78 11.47 -26.55
CA ALA A 143 16.20 11.44 -27.89
C ALA A 143 17.02 12.23 -28.92
N ASP A 144 17.08 11.68 -30.13
CA ASP A 144 17.43 12.39 -31.37
C ASP A 144 16.60 11.87 -32.56
N GLY A 145 17.01 12.17 -33.80
CA GLY A 145 16.27 11.76 -35.01
C GLY A 145 16.20 10.25 -35.25
N SER A 146 17.05 9.45 -34.59
CA SER A 146 17.00 7.98 -34.66
C SER A 146 16.13 7.34 -33.57
N GLY A 147 15.67 8.13 -32.59
CA GLY A 147 14.85 7.66 -31.48
C GLY A 147 15.40 8.06 -30.12
N GLY A 148 14.72 7.62 -29.07
CA GLY A 148 15.18 7.75 -27.68
C GLY A 148 14.12 8.31 -26.73
N ILE A 149 14.54 8.82 -25.59
CA ILE A 149 13.65 9.22 -24.50
C ILE A 149 13.79 10.73 -24.26
N THR A 150 12.67 11.43 -24.11
CA THR A 150 12.62 12.88 -23.84
C THR A 150 11.32 13.27 -23.14
N GLY A 151 11.21 14.55 -22.74
CA GLY A 151 9.98 15.12 -22.20
C GLY A 151 9.11 15.78 -23.27
N HIS A 152 7.86 16.07 -22.90
CA HIS A 152 6.91 16.80 -23.75
C HIS A 152 7.43 18.18 -24.17
N PHE A 153 8.30 18.81 -23.36
CA PHE A 153 8.99 20.06 -23.68
C PHE A 153 9.74 20.04 -25.02
N SER A 154 10.12 18.86 -25.53
CA SER A 154 10.84 18.77 -26.80
C SER A 154 9.95 18.96 -28.03
N LEU A 155 8.63 18.74 -27.88
CA LEU A 155 7.62 18.87 -28.92
C LEU A 155 6.91 20.23 -28.82
N ASP A 156 6.58 20.64 -27.59
CA ASP A 156 5.87 21.88 -27.30
C ASP A 156 6.63 22.72 -26.24
N PRO A 157 7.77 23.33 -26.58
CA PRO A 157 8.51 24.18 -25.67
C PRO A 157 7.78 25.49 -25.33
N VAL A 158 6.68 25.83 -25.98
CA VAL A 158 5.93 27.06 -25.71
C VAL A 158 4.93 26.84 -24.57
N ASN A 159 4.12 25.80 -24.63
CA ASN A 159 3.05 25.54 -23.67
C ASN A 159 3.36 24.40 -22.69
N ARG A 160 4.40 23.62 -22.96
CA ARG A 160 4.81 22.43 -22.18
C ARG A 160 6.30 22.44 -21.84
N SER A 161 6.92 23.62 -21.80
CA SER A 161 8.33 23.84 -21.45
C SER A 161 8.77 23.12 -20.17
N ASN A 162 7.88 23.03 -19.18
CA ASN A 162 8.11 22.40 -17.88
C ASN A 162 7.50 21.00 -17.77
N CYS A 163 7.17 20.31 -18.87
CA CYS A 163 6.60 18.95 -18.81
C CYS A 163 7.67 17.91 -19.19
N PRO A 164 8.03 16.95 -18.31
CA PRO A 164 7.24 16.40 -17.19
C PRO A 164 7.47 17.04 -15.80
N GLY A 165 8.12 18.19 -15.71
CA GLY A 165 8.50 18.85 -14.47
C GLY A 165 9.81 18.28 -13.94
N PRO A 166 10.11 18.40 -12.64
CA PRO A 166 11.27 17.73 -12.07
C PRO A 166 11.20 16.22 -12.32
N TYR A 167 12.16 15.71 -13.07
CA TYR A 167 12.35 14.30 -13.40
C TYR A 167 13.84 13.98 -13.30
N ASN A 168 14.19 12.89 -12.64
CA ASN A 168 15.58 12.55 -12.36
C ASN A 168 16.24 11.86 -13.57
N TRP A 169 16.53 12.63 -14.62
CA TRP A 169 17.13 12.15 -15.86
C TRP A 169 18.47 11.43 -15.62
N ASN A 170 19.32 11.95 -14.73
CA ASN A 170 20.60 11.34 -14.41
C ASN A 170 20.43 9.93 -13.81
N ALA A 171 19.46 9.76 -12.90
CA ALA A 171 19.15 8.45 -12.34
C ALA A 171 18.55 7.50 -13.38
N LEU A 172 17.72 8.00 -14.30
CA LEU A 172 17.21 7.19 -15.42
C LEU A 172 18.37 6.68 -16.28
N TRP A 173 19.32 7.54 -16.67
CA TRP A 173 20.46 7.13 -17.49
C TRP A 173 21.37 6.15 -16.77
N ALA A 174 21.64 6.36 -15.47
CA ALA A 174 22.40 5.40 -14.67
C ALA A 174 21.70 4.03 -14.60
N TYR A 175 20.38 4.02 -14.41
CA TYR A 175 19.58 2.80 -14.42
C TYR A 175 19.63 2.07 -15.78
N LEU A 176 19.39 2.80 -16.87
CA LEU A 176 19.37 2.23 -18.22
C LEU A 176 20.73 1.76 -18.72
N ASN A 177 21.83 2.38 -18.27
CA ASN A 177 23.20 1.96 -18.59
C ASN A 177 23.69 0.80 -17.71
N GLY A 178 22.85 0.24 -16.83
CA GLY A 178 23.25 -0.82 -15.91
C GLY A 178 24.27 -0.36 -14.86
N GLN A 179 24.47 0.94 -14.69
CA GLN A 179 25.36 1.54 -13.69
C GLN A 179 24.72 1.60 -12.30
N SER A 180 23.44 1.22 -12.19
CA SER A 180 22.77 1.00 -10.92
C SER A 180 22.54 -0.50 -10.71
N THR A 181 23.35 -1.10 -9.83
CA THR A 181 22.95 -2.34 -9.16
C THR A 181 21.78 -1.99 -8.25
N THR A 182 20.65 -2.65 -8.50
CA THR A 182 19.30 -2.50 -7.92
C THR A 182 18.40 -1.57 -8.75
N PRO A 183 17.25 -2.06 -9.28
CA PRO A 183 16.07 -1.20 -9.46
C PRO A 183 15.90 -0.33 -8.21
N PRO A 184 15.27 0.86 -8.24
CA PRO A 184 14.83 1.41 -6.97
C PRO A 184 13.96 0.30 -6.38
N GLN A 185 14.48 -0.30 -5.30
CA GLN A 185 13.74 -1.27 -4.54
C GLN A 185 12.42 -0.55 -4.26
N GLU A 186 11.28 -1.25 -4.20
CA GLU A 186 10.27 -0.77 -3.27
C GLU A 186 11.06 -0.45 -2.01
N GLU A 187 11.27 0.84 -1.69
CA GLU A 187 12.05 1.18 -0.51
C GLU A 187 11.25 0.46 0.57
N ASN A 188 11.85 -0.57 1.16
CA ASN A 188 11.29 -1.21 2.33
C ASN A 188 11.48 -0.17 3.42
N ILE A 189 10.57 0.81 3.45
CA ILE A 189 10.59 1.86 4.44
C ILE A 189 10.48 1.12 5.76
N MET A 190 11.56 1.18 6.51
CA MET A 190 11.67 0.54 7.80
C MET A 190 11.98 1.63 8.80
N ILE A 191 11.07 1.85 9.74
CA ILE A 191 11.33 2.76 10.84
C ILE A 191 12.31 2.15 11.82
N GLU A 192 13.23 2.96 12.34
CA GLU A 192 14.11 2.63 13.45
C GLU A 192 13.86 3.61 14.62
N LEU A 193 14.39 3.32 15.81
CA LEU A 193 14.31 4.24 16.94
C LEU A 193 14.95 5.61 16.63
N SER A 194 15.90 5.65 15.70
CA SER A 194 16.54 6.87 15.21
C SER A 194 15.75 7.61 14.13
N THR A 195 14.66 7.02 13.61
CA THR A 195 13.82 7.67 12.60
C THR A 195 13.11 8.89 13.22
N PRO A 196 13.15 10.08 12.59
CA PRO A 196 12.47 11.27 13.10
C PRO A 196 10.98 11.01 13.39
N GLY A 197 10.52 11.41 14.57
CA GLY A 197 9.14 11.20 15.04
C GLY A 197 8.89 9.88 15.77
N VAL A 198 9.73 8.85 15.58
CA VAL A 198 9.56 7.55 16.25
C VAL A 198 9.99 7.61 17.72
N SER A 199 11.10 8.28 18.01
CA SER A 199 11.67 8.41 19.36
C SER A 199 10.77 9.15 20.36
N GLN A 200 9.70 9.81 19.88
CA GLN A 200 8.70 10.45 20.73
C GLN A 200 7.80 9.43 21.44
N PHE A 201 7.63 8.26 20.82
CA PHE A 201 6.72 7.21 21.29
C PHE A 201 7.46 5.95 21.73
N TRP A 202 8.73 5.79 21.33
CA TRP A 202 9.48 4.56 21.52
C TRP A 202 10.85 4.79 22.15
N ALA A 203 11.20 3.90 23.08
CA ALA A 203 12.53 3.78 23.65
C ALA A 203 13.05 2.34 23.51
N PRO A 204 14.37 2.13 23.47
CA PRO A 204 14.93 0.79 23.49
C PRO A 204 14.59 0.09 24.82
N SER A 205 14.26 -1.20 24.74
CA SER A 205 14.18 -2.11 25.88
C SER A 205 15.33 -3.13 25.81
N ALA A 206 15.54 -3.88 26.89
CA ALA A 206 16.44 -5.03 26.84
C ALA A 206 15.97 -6.03 25.76
N ASP A 207 16.88 -6.86 25.26
CA ASP A 207 16.57 -8.00 24.38
C ASP A 207 16.04 -7.63 22.97
N GLY A 208 16.26 -6.37 22.53
CA GLY A 208 15.90 -5.91 21.18
C GLY A 208 14.44 -5.50 21.01
N TYR A 209 13.68 -5.43 22.11
CA TYR A 209 12.30 -4.93 22.12
C TYR A 209 12.26 -3.39 22.09
N TRP A 210 11.16 -2.85 21.58
CA TRP A 210 10.83 -1.43 21.71
C TRP A 210 9.79 -1.26 22.81
N ARG A 211 10.04 -0.36 23.76
CA ARG A 211 9.09 0.01 24.82
C ARG A 211 8.36 1.28 24.41
N CYS A 212 7.04 1.25 24.45
CA CYS A 212 6.24 2.45 24.28
C CYS A 212 6.41 3.36 25.50
N ILE A 213 6.69 4.64 25.27
CA ILE A 213 6.87 5.67 26.29
C ILE A 213 5.76 6.73 26.25
N ALA A 214 4.75 6.52 25.41
CA ALA A 214 3.61 7.42 25.31
C ALA A 214 2.76 7.34 26.59
N PRO A 215 2.19 8.47 27.07
CA PRO A 215 1.33 8.46 28.25
C PRO A 215 0.17 7.49 28.10
N GLY A 216 -0.01 6.58 29.06
CA GLY A 216 -1.08 5.58 29.04
C GLY A 216 -0.77 4.29 28.26
N HIS A 217 0.38 4.21 27.59
CA HIS A 217 0.83 3.02 26.86
C HIS A 217 2.19 2.55 27.42
N ASP A 218 2.19 1.56 28.32
CA ASP A 218 3.41 0.96 28.86
C ASP A 218 3.54 -0.50 28.41
N HIS A 219 3.65 -0.68 27.09
CA HIS A 219 3.75 -1.99 26.45
C HIS A 219 5.00 -2.11 25.57
N ARG A 220 5.45 -3.34 25.35
CA ARG A 220 6.62 -3.63 24.52
C ARG A 220 6.25 -4.39 23.26
N VAL A 221 6.97 -4.13 22.17
CA VAL A 221 6.84 -4.82 20.88
C VAL A 221 8.20 -5.40 20.52
N GLY A 222 8.26 -6.68 20.12
CA GLY A 222 9.51 -7.35 19.78
C GLY A 222 9.36 -8.45 18.74
N GLY A 223 10.46 -9.14 18.45
CA GLY A 223 10.51 -10.29 17.55
C GLY A 223 9.92 -10.03 16.16
N ASP A 224 9.26 -11.06 15.60
CA ASP A 224 8.65 -11.00 14.26
C ASP A 224 7.52 -9.94 14.17
N ILE A 225 6.84 -9.63 15.29
CA ILE A 225 5.82 -8.58 15.34
C ILE A 225 6.45 -7.20 15.23
N LEU A 226 7.58 -6.95 15.89
CA LEU A 226 8.33 -5.69 15.71
C LEU A 226 8.86 -5.57 14.29
N SER A 227 9.42 -6.63 13.72
CA SER A 227 9.87 -6.64 12.32
C SER A 227 8.74 -6.34 11.34
N PHE A 228 7.53 -6.83 11.60
CA PHE A 228 6.33 -6.49 10.83
C PHE A 228 5.94 -5.02 11.03
N TYR A 229 5.82 -4.56 12.27
CA TYR A 229 5.46 -3.19 12.62
C TYR A 229 6.39 -2.16 11.97
N LYS A 230 7.70 -2.40 12.00
CA LYS A 230 8.70 -1.47 11.45
C LYS A 230 8.54 -1.21 9.95
N ARG A 231 7.92 -2.12 9.18
CA ARG A 231 7.74 -2.02 7.72
C ARG A 231 6.28 -1.93 7.26
N PHE A 232 5.32 -2.07 8.17
CA PHE A 232 3.91 -2.21 7.81
C PHE A 232 3.36 -0.94 7.15
N GLY A 233 2.68 -1.11 6.00
CA GLY A 233 2.13 -0.02 5.18
C GLY A 233 3.13 0.67 4.23
N ASN A 234 4.42 0.37 4.37
CA ASN A 234 5.51 0.78 3.48
C ASN A 234 5.49 2.27 3.05
N SER A 235 5.08 3.15 3.97
CA SER A 235 5.03 4.60 3.80
C SER A 235 4.83 5.28 5.16
N GLY A 236 4.95 6.61 5.23
CA GLY A 236 4.84 7.36 6.48
C GLY A 236 5.82 6.85 7.55
N LEU A 237 5.35 6.69 8.79
CA LEU A 237 6.09 6.04 9.88
C LEU A 237 5.70 4.57 10.04
N CYS A 238 5.36 3.90 8.94
CA CYS A 238 5.02 2.47 8.90
C CYS A 238 3.98 2.07 9.95
N GLY A 239 4.22 1.04 10.76
CA GLY A 239 3.31 0.58 11.79
C GLY A 239 2.86 1.68 12.75
N LEU A 240 3.68 2.71 13.01
CA LEU A 240 3.25 3.84 13.84
C LEU A 240 2.13 4.65 13.19
N THR A 241 2.14 4.79 11.87
CA THR A 241 1.05 5.44 11.13
C THR A 241 -0.16 4.52 10.97
N TYR A 242 0.07 3.25 10.64
CA TYR A 242 -1.00 2.37 10.16
C TYR A 242 -1.61 1.45 11.22
N LEU A 243 -0.86 1.12 12.27
CA LEU A 243 -1.33 0.30 13.41
C LEU A 243 -1.51 1.14 14.67
N GLY A 244 -0.75 2.23 14.83
CA GLY A 244 -0.74 3.05 16.03
C GLY A 244 0.03 2.40 17.17
N LEU A 245 -0.21 2.86 18.39
CA LEU A 245 0.49 2.41 19.60
C LEU A 245 -0.02 1.05 20.09
N PRO A 246 0.81 0.26 20.78
CA PRO A 246 0.40 -1.01 21.36
C PRO A 246 -0.58 -0.78 22.52
N LEU A 247 -1.58 -1.66 22.62
CA LEU A 247 -2.58 -1.68 23.70
C LEU A 247 -2.36 -2.85 24.67
N THR A 248 -1.50 -3.79 24.31
CA THR A 248 -1.11 -4.93 25.14
C THR A 248 0.36 -5.24 24.94
N ASP A 249 0.96 -6.01 25.85
CA ASP A 249 2.13 -6.81 25.50
C ASP A 249 1.72 -7.97 24.57
N GLU A 250 2.72 -8.60 23.97
CA GLU A 250 2.54 -9.82 23.19
C GLU A 250 2.02 -10.96 24.08
N PHE A 251 1.00 -11.68 23.61
CA PHE A 251 0.39 -12.81 24.32
C PHE A 251 0.28 -14.03 23.40
N VAL A 252 0.09 -15.20 23.99
CA VAL A 252 0.05 -16.49 23.29
C VAL A 252 -1.39 -16.98 23.20
N PRO A 253 -2.06 -16.83 22.05
CA PRO A 253 -3.45 -17.25 21.92
C PRO A 253 -3.58 -18.74 21.55
N LYS A 254 -2.55 -19.32 20.91
CA LYS A 254 -2.43 -20.75 20.63
C LYS A 254 -0.96 -21.16 20.72
N SER A 255 -0.70 -22.41 21.10
CA SER A 255 0.67 -22.93 21.19
C SER A 255 1.44 -22.70 19.87
N GLY A 256 2.64 -22.13 19.97
CA GLY A 256 3.50 -21.81 18.83
C GLY A 256 3.14 -20.52 18.07
N THR A 257 2.18 -19.74 18.57
CA THR A 257 1.76 -18.46 17.98
C THR A 257 1.85 -17.32 18.99
N SER A 258 1.79 -16.09 18.51
CA SER A 258 1.61 -14.93 19.36
C SER A 258 0.77 -13.86 18.66
N ALA A 259 0.19 -12.97 19.45
CA ALA A 259 -0.59 -11.85 18.96
C ALA A 259 -0.39 -10.61 19.82
N GLN A 260 -0.65 -9.45 19.26
CA GLN A 260 -0.57 -8.17 19.97
C GLN A 260 -1.61 -7.18 19.44
N PHE A 261 -2.28 -6.48 20.35
CA PHE A 261 -3.22 -5.43 20.01
C PHE A 261 -2.51 -4.09 19.83
N PHE A 262 -2.92 -3.37 18.79
CA PHE A 262 -2.59 -1.99 18.51
C PHE A 262 -3.88 -1.18 18.35
N GLU A 263 -3.77 0.15 18.38
CA GLU A 263 -4.92 1.07 18.24
C GLU A 263 -5.78 0.79 17.00
N HIS A 264 -5.18 0.39 15.88
CA HIS A 264 -5.86 0.17 14.60
C HIS A 264 -5.85 -1.28 14.11
N GLY A 265 -5.48 -2.25 14.95
CA GLY A 265 -5.53 -3.66 14.54
C GLY A 265 -4.86 -4.63 15.49
N VAL A 266 -4.91 -5.90 15.11
CA VAL A 266 -4.23 -6.99 15.81
C VAL A 266 -3.23 -7.63 14.86
N VAL A 267 -1.96 -7.66 15.25
CA VAL A 267 -0.93 -8.39 14.52
C VAL A 267 -0.82 -9.79 15.12
N VAL A 268 -0.86 -10.81 14.25
CA VAL A 268 -0.74 -12.22 14.62
C VAL A 268 0.53 -12.76 14.02
N ARG A 269 1.37 -13.37 14.85
CA ARG A 269 2.49 -14.21 14.43
C ARG A 269 2.06 -15.68 14.47
N ASP A 270 1.93 -16.26 13.29
CA ASP A 270 1.50 -17.65 13.10
C ASP A 270 2.36 -18.33 12.02
N PRO A 271 3.57 -18.79 12.38
CA PRO A 271 4.52 -19.38 11.43
C PRO A 271 4.01 -20.70 10.83
N ASN A 272 3.19 -21.44 11.58
CA ASN A 272 2.68 -22.76 11.17
C ASN A 272 1.25 -22.71 10.62
N ARG A 273 0.66 -21.52 10.47
CA ARG A 273 -0.69 -21.32 9.93
C ARG A 273 -1.76 -22.10 10.70
N VAL A 274 -1.65 -22.11 12.03
CA VAL A 274 -2.57 -22.82 12.94
C VAL A 274 -3.75 -21.97 13.39
N ILE A 275 -3.68 -20.65 13.20
CA ILE A 275 -4.76 -19.68 13.44
C ILE A 275 -5.45 -19.35 12.13
N ASP A 276 -4.70 -18.92 11.10
CA ASP A 276 -5.28 -18.50 9.81
C ASP A 276 -4.32 -18.70 8.62
N ARG A 277 -4.85 -18.57 7.40
CA ARG A 277 -4.16 -18.69 6.11
C ARG A 277 -4.53 -17.54 5.18
N PRO A 278 -4.11 -16.30 5.48
CA PRO A 278 -4.42 -15.16 4.65
C PRO A 278 -3.87 -15.31 3.23
N ALA A 279 -4.71 -14.94 2.25
CA ALA A 279 -4.31 -14.94 0.85
C ALA A 279 -3.20 -13.91 0.61
N GLY A 280 -2.23 -14.26 -0.24
CA GLY A 280 -1.11 -13.38 -0.59
C GLY A 280 0.05 -13.36 0.42
N LEU A 281 -0.07 -14.03 1.56
CA LEU A 281 1.03 -14.15 2.53
C LEU A 281 2.07 -15.16 2.05
N LEU A 282 3.32 -14.71 1.89
CA LEU A 282 4.42 -15.58 1.46
C LEU A 282 4.75 -16.64 2.52
N SER A 283 5.32 -17.77 2.09
CA SER A 283 5.73 -18.85 2.99
C SER A 283 6.78 -18.43 4.01
N THR A 284 7.52 -17.36 3.74
CA THR A 284 8.57 -16.78 4.60
C THR A 284 8.05 -15.74 5.59
N GLU A 285 6.78 -15.33 5.48
CA GLU A 285 6.21 -14.32 6.37
C GLU A 285 5.40 -14.96 7.47
N HIS A 286 5.72 -14.65 8.73
CA HIS A 286 5.03 -15.24 9.88
C HIS A 286 3.95 -14.33 10.47
N CYS A 287 3.93 -13.04 10.11
CA CYS A 287 3.02 -12.05 10.69
C CYS A 287 2.00 -11.55 9.69
N TYR A 288 0.77 -11.32 10.15
CA TYR A 288 -0.31 -10.70 9.37
C TYR A 288 -1.31 -9.98 10.29
N LEU A 289 -2.18 -9.15 9.71
CA LEU A 289 -3.31 -8.59 10.44
C LEU A 289 -4.40 -9.65 10.62
N ALA A 290 -4.89 -9.81 11.84
CA ALA A 290 -5.99 -10.71 12.13
C ALA A 290 -7.20 -10.35 11.26
N HIS A 291 -7.73 -11.32 10.50
CA HIS A 291 -9.00 -11.14 9.83
C HIS A 291 -10.10 -11.00 10.87
N LEU A 292 -10.81 -9.87 10.87
CA LEU A 292 -11.83 -9.54 11.87
C LEU A 292 -13.00 -10.54 11.92
N ASP A 293 -13.20 -11.32 10.86
CA ASP A 293 -14.20 -12.39 10.74
C ASP A 293 -13.68 -13.79 11.06
N SER A 294 -12.37 -13.95 11.28
CA SER A 294 -11.87 -15.21 11.80
C SER A 294 -12.43 -15.45 13.20
N GLY A 295 -12.80 -16.71 13.50
CA GLY A 295 -13.26 -17.08 14.85
C GLY A 295 -12.23 -16.72 15.94
N PHE A 296 -10.97 -16.61 15.56
CA PHE A 296 -9.89 -16.09 16.39
C PHE A 296 -10.04 -14.60 16.71
N ALA A 297 -10.18 -13.72 15.70
CA ALA A 297 -10.33 -12.28 15.94
C ALA A 297 -11.61 -11.96 16.72
N GLN A 298 -12.68 -12.73 16.51
CA GLN A 298 -13.92 -12.60 17.27
C GLN A 298 -13.71 -12.89 18.78
N VAL A 299 -12.94 -13.94 19.11
CA VAL A 299 -12.56 -14.23 20.50
C VAL A 299 -11.65 -13.13 21.05
N LEU A 300 -10.72 -12.62 20.25
CA LEU A 300 -9.80 -11.57 20.65
C LEU A 300 -10.47 -10.22 20.92
N VAL A 301 -11.41 -9.77 20.07
CA VAL A 301 -12.15 -8.52 20.28
C VAL A 301 -12.99 -8.58 21.57
N SER A 302 -13.40 -9.78 22.00
CA SER A 302 -14.11 -9.98 23.27
C SER A 302 -13.20 -10.07 24.50
N GLN A 303 -11.88 -10.26 24.34
CA GLN A 303 -10.97 -10.46 25.49
C GLN A 303 -10.95 -9.27 26.45
N PRO A 304 -10.79 -8.01 26.00
CA PRO A 304 -10.79 -6.86 26.90
C PRO A 304 -12.09 -6.75 27.72
N LEU A 305 -13.22 -7.18 27.16
CA LEU A 305 -14.53 -7.18 27.84
C LEU A 305 -14.65 -8.30 28.89
N THR A 306 -13.91 -9.41 28.71
CA THR A 306 -14.06 -10.62 29.52
C THR A 306 -12.94 -10.81 30.55
N THR A 307 -11.76 -10.23 30.34
CA THR A 307 -10.59 -10.32 31.25
C THR A 307 -10.92 -9.94 32.71
N PRO A 308 -11.63 -8.83 33.01
CA PRO A 308 -11.96 -8.50 34.39
C PRO A 308 -12.88 -9.54 35.06
N LEU A 309 -13.80 -10.12 34.29
CA LEU A 309 -14.73 -11.16 34.78
C LEU A 309 -14.00 -12.49 34.99
N ASN A 310 -13.09 -12.86 34.09
CA ASN A 310 -12.23 -14.04 34.25
C ASN A 310 -11.34 -13.94 35.50
N GLY A 311 -10.81 -12.75 35.80
CA GLY A 311 -10.07 -12.52 37.04
C GLY A 311 -10.93 -12.71 38.30
N LYS A 312 -12.18 -12.25 38.27
CA LYS A 312 -13.15 -12.48 39.36
C LYS A 312 -13.50 -13.95 39.51
N ILE A 313 -13.77 -14.66 38.41
CA ILE A 313 -14.06 -16.10 38.42
C ILE A 313 -12.90 -16.86 39.06
N LYS A 314 -11.66 -16.61 38.65
CA LYS A 314 -10.49 -17.28 39.22
C LYS A 314 -10.35 -17.06 40.74
N SER A 315 -10.66 -15.85 41.22
CA SER A 315 -10.68 -15.54 42.65
C SER A 315 -11.80 -16.30 43.39
N LEU A 316 -13.01 -16.33 42.81
CA LEU A 316 -14.15 -17.07 43.36
C LEU A 316 -13.93 -18.59 43.35
N GLU A 317 -13.29 -19.14 42.32
CA GLU A 317 -12.92 -20.56 42.23
C GLU A 317 -11.90 -20.94 43.32
N ALA A 318 -10.96 -20.05 43.63
CA ALA A 318 -10.03 -20.25 44.74
C ALA A 318 -10.75 -20.23 46.09
N GLN A 319 -11.71 -19.31 46.28
CA GLN A 319 -12.55 -19.26 47.50
C GLN A 319 -13.43 -20.50 47.63
N LEU A 320 -14.06 -20.93 46.54
CA LEU A 320 -14.89 -22.13 46.48
C LEU A 320 -14.08 -23.38 46.85
N SER A 321 -12.89 -23.52 46.27
CA SER A 321 -11.98 -24.63 46.58
C SER A 321 -11.57 -24.61 48.05
N ALA A 322 -11.27 -23.45 48.62
CA ALA A 322 -10.94 -23.31 50.03
C ALA A 322 -12.13 -23.70 50.94
N ALA A 323 -13.33 -23.21 50.66
CA ALA A 323 -14.54 -23.51 51.43
C ALA A 323 -14.92 -24.99 51.37
N GLN A 324 -14.77 -25.64 50.22
CA GLN A 324 -15.00 -27.07 50.06
C GLN A 324 -14.01 -27.92 50.86
N ASN A 325 -12.74 -27.50 50.91
CA ASN A 325 -11.68 -28.22 51.64
C ASN A 325 -11.80 -28.10 53.17
N THR A 326 -12.42 -27.03 53.69
CA THR A 326 -12.59 -26.80 55.12
C THR A 326 -13.95 -27.24 55.66
N GLY A 327 -14.82 -27.80 54.82
CA GLY A 327 -16.19 -28.17 55.21
C GLY A 327 -17.08 -26.95 55.49
N GLY A 328 -16.88 -25.87 54.72
CA GLY A 328 -17.63 -24.61 54.83
C GLY A 328 -19.14 -24.77 54.67
N ASP A 329 -19.88 -23.73 55.06
CA ASP A 329 -21.35 -23.71 55.04
C ASP A 329 -21.90 -24.03 53.63
N PRO A 330 -22.80 -25.02 53.48
CA PRO A 330 -23.47 -25.30 52.21
C PRO A 330 -24.10 -24.07 51.54
N ALA A 331 -24.61 -23.10 52.32
CA ALA A 331 -25.17 -21.87 51.78
C ALA A 331 -24.10 -20.96 51.15
N GLU A 332 -22.90 -20.90 51.74
CA GLU A 332 -21.75 -20.15 51.22
C GLU A 332 -21.23 -20.77 49.92
N ILE A 333 -21.09 -22.10 49.89
CA ILE A 333 -20.69 -22.85 48.69
C ILE A 333 -21.68 -22.61 47.55
N ALA A 334 -22.98 -22.69 47.82
CA ALA A 334 -24.02 -22.44 46.82
C ALA A 334 -23.97 -20.98 46.29
N ALA A 335 -23.70 -20.01 47.17
CA ALA A 335 -23.58 -18.61 46.77
C ALA A 335 -22.36 -18.35 45.89
N LEU A 336 -21.21 -18.97 46.17
CA LEU A 336 -20.00 -18.87 45.34
C LEU A 336 -20.22 -19.49 43.96
N GLN A 337 -20.86 -20.67 43.91
CA GLN A 337 -21.22 -21.33 42.65
C GLN A 337 -22.18 -20.48 41.80
N ALA A 338 -23.19 -19.86 42.42
CA ALA A 338 -24.12 -18.98 41.72
C ALA A 338 -23.43 -17.74 41.15
N GLN A 339 -22.48 -17.14 41.88
CA GLN A 339 -21.70 -16.00 41.40
C GLN A 339 -20.79 -16.36 40.22
N ILE A 340 -20.11 -17.51 40.28
CA ILE A 340 -19.31 -18.02 39.17
C ILE A 340 -20.19 -18.21 37.93
N ALA A 341 -21.33 -18.89 38.06
CA ALA A 341 -22.25 -19.12 36.96
C ALA A 341 -22.79 -17.81 36.35
N ALA A 342 -23.12 -16.81 37.18
CA ALA A 342 -23.58 -15.51 36.72
C ALA A 342 -22.50 -14.77 35.91
N HIS A 343 -21.24 -14.79 36.36
CA HIS A 343 -20.13 -14.22 35.61
C HIS A 343 -19.85 -14.99 34.30
N GLN A 344 -19.94 -16.32 34.31
CA GLN A 344 -19.81 -17.15 33.09
C GLN A 344 -20.89 -16.81 32.04
N ALA A 345 -22.14 -16.61 32.48
CA ALA A 345 -23.25 -16.23 31.62
C ALA A 345 -23.06 -14.82 31.02
N THR A 346 -22.52 -13.90 31.83
CA THR A 346 -22.19 -12.54 31.38
C THR A 346 -21.09 -12.57 30.32
N ILE A 347 -20.03 -13.35 30.52
CA ILE A 347 -18.96 -13.56 29.53
C ILE A 347 -19.53 -14.07 28.21
N THR A 348 -20.37 -15.10 28.26
CA THR A 348 -21.00 -15.70 27.08
C THR A 348 -21.81 -14.66 26.30
N THR A 349 -22.54 -13.79 27.01
CA THR A 349 -23.33 -12.71 26.41
C THR A 349 -22.44 -11.67 25.74
N LEU A 350 -21.38 -11.22 26.42
CA LEU A 350 -20.44 -10.23 25.88
C LEU A 350 -19.70 -10.75 24.63
N GLN A 351 -19.33 -12.03 24.64
CA GLN A 351 -18.72 -12.69 23.47
C GLN A 351 -19.68 -12.71 22.28
N ALA A 352 -20.96 -13.10 22.49
CA ALA A 352 -21.96 -13.08 21.44
C ALA A 352 -22.21 -11.67 20.87
N GLN A 353 -22.23 -10.65 21.73
CA GLN A 353 -22.39 -9.25 21.32
C GLN A 353 -21.19 -8.73 20.51
N ALA A 354 -19.97 -9.09 20.90
CA ALA A 354 -18.76 -8.73 20.17
C ALA A 354 -18.76 -9.33 18.75
N VAL A 355 -19.10 -10.62 18.61
CA VAL A 355 -19.25 -11.31 17.32
C VAL A 355 -20.29 -10.62 16.44
N ALA A 356 -21.47 -10.33 17.00
CA ALA A 356 -22.55 -9.67 16.27
C ALA A 356 -22.17 -8.25 15.81
N SER A 357 -21.38 -7.54 16.60
CA SER A 357 -20.91 -6.19 16.26
C SER A 357 -19.88 -6.23 15.12
N ALA A 358 -18.94 -7.19 15.16
CA ALA A 358 -17.98 -7.41 14.08
C ALA A 358 -18.68 -7.73 12.74
N ALA A 359 -19.71 -8.59 12.77
CA ALA A 359 -20.49 -8.92 11.59
C ALA A 359 -21.23 -7.71 10.98
N LYS A 360 -21.77 -6.81 11.83
CA LYS A 360 -22.41 -5.56 11.36
C LYS A 360 -21.42 -4.60 10.70
N ILE A 361 -20.23 -4.45 11.26
CA ILE A 361 -19.17 -3.63 10.67
C ILE A 361 -18.80 -4.16 9.28
N GLN A 362 -18.70 -5.47 9.11
CA GLN A 362 -18.45 -6.06 7.80
C GLN A 362 -19.56 -5.81 6.79
N GLN A 363 -20.83 -5.94 7.19
CA GLN A 363 -21.95 -5.60 6.30
C GLN A 363 -21.90 -4.13 5.86
N ALA A 364 -21.53 -3.22 6.76
CA ALA A 364 -21.35 -1.81 6.44
C ALA A 364 -20.19 -1.59 5.46
N ILE A 365 -19.04 -2.24 5.66
CA ILE A 365 -17.89 -2.17 4.76
C ILE A 365 -18.26 -2.70 3.36
N ALA A 366 -18.95 -3.84 3.28
CA ALA A 366 -19.39 -4.43 2.02
C ALA A 366 -20.41 -3.56 1.26
N LEU A 367 -21.20 -2.76 1.97
CA LEU A 367 -22.10 -1.77 1.39
C LEU A 367 -21.37 -0.52 0.88
N LEU A 368 -20.26 -0.13 1.51
CA LEU A 368 -19.44 1.03 1.11
C LEU A 368 -18.50 0.72 -0.07
N GLN A 369 -18.28 -0.56 -0.37
CA GLN A 369 -17.45 -1.03 -1.50
C GLN A 369 -18.25 -1.25 -2.79
N LYS A 370 -19.57 -1.04 -2.77
CA LYS A 370 -20.46 -1.02 -3.93
C LYS A 370 -20.83 0.41 -4.27
#